data_AF-A0A4P5ZK74-F1
#
_entry.id   AF-A0A4P5ZK74-F1
#
_cell.length_a   1.000
_cell.length_b   1.000
_cell.length_c   1.000
_cell.angle_alpha   90.00
_cell.angle_beta   90.00
_cell.angle_gamma   90.00
#
_symmetry.space_group_name_H-M   'P 1'
#
loop_
_entity.id
_entity.type
_entity.pdbx_description
1 polymer ?
#
loop_
_entity_poly.entity_id
_entity_poly.type
_entity_poly.pdbx_seq_one_letter_code
_entity_poly.pdbx_strand_id
1 'polypeptide(L)'
;MGKLPTTFTSLDLTGFEIEKTNYREVTSSMVETTCAVLQKNRVGIVVRSVHAGLKHIYGIGGSAETVCALLKEWRAENLSSLKQGKNDKDFVSAILEASDDGLLEETDIPEEYLTVSRQMAIASYRLAFQKADTSISGERLKQLASDNDLLTSQLKEFPQLKLELDFYKSEYERQRNELKEAYMNLNKQQLADSDNFRQQLDGLYQERNDLTVKL
;
A
#
# COMPACT_ATOMS: atom_id res chain seq x y z
N MET A 1 -3.98 -28.43 1.30
CA MET A 1 -3.21 -27.56 2.22
C MET A 1 -4.14 -27.09 3.34
N GLY A 2 -3.86 -27.44 4.59
CA GLY A 2 -4.66 -27.01 5.74
C GLY A 2 -4.50 -25.50 5.99
N LYS A 3 -5.59 -24.78 6.24
CA LYS A 3 -5.55 -23.35 6.57
C LYS A 3 -4.92 -23.17 7.96
N LEU A 4 -3.91 -22.31 8.08
CA LEU A 4 -3.28 -21.98 9.36
C LEU A 4 -4.26 -21.19 10.26
N PRO A 5 -4.22 -21.39 11.59
CA PRO A 5 -5.12 -20.69 12.52
C PRO A 5 -4.90 -19.17 12.50
N THR A 6 -5.99 -18.41 12.52
CA THR A 6 -5.96 -16.94 12.63
C THR A 6 -6.15 -16.43 14.07
N THR A 7 -6.37 -17.34 15.01
CA THR A 7 -6.56 -17.07 16.45
C THR A 7 -6.10 -18.27 17.28
N PHE A 8 -5.43 -18.02 18.40
CA PHE A 8 -5.02 -19.07 19.35
C PHE A 8 -5.88 -19.03 20.61
N THR A 9 -6.31 -20.21 21.06
CA THR A 9 -7.05 -20.38 22.33
C THR A 9 -6.12 -20.70 23.49
N SER A 10 -4.96 -21.32 23.22
CA SER A 10 -3.93 -21.61 24.22
C SER A 10 -2.57 -21.82 23.56
N LEU A 11 -1.58 -20.99 23.89
CA LEU A 11 -0.17 -21.23 23.57
C LEU A 11 0.58 -21.61 24.85
N ASP A 12 1.49 -22.58 24.79
CA ASP A 12 2.40 -22.88 25.89
C ASP A 12 3.49 -21.79 25.97
N LEU A 13 3.39 -20.95 26.99
CA LEU A 13 4.30 -19.83 27.27
C LEU A 13 5.36 -20.16 28.33
N THR A 14 5.43 -21.41 28.82
CA THR A 14 6.38 -21.78 29.88
C THR A 14 7.83 -21.54 29.44
N GLY A 15 8.60 -20.84 30.27
CA GLY A 15 10.01 -20.52 29.98
C GLY A 15 10.25 -19.24 29.15
N PHE A 16 9.20 -18.45 28.86
CA PHE A 16 9.35 -17.13 28.25
C PHE A 16 9.03 -16.03 29.26
N GLU A 17 9.94 -15.05 29.42
CA GLU A 17 9.71 -13.86 30.23
C GLU A 17 8.92 -12.83 29.42
N ILE A 18 7.60 -12.86 29.58
CA ILE A 18 6.69 -11.93 28.90
C ILE A 18 6.27 -10.87 29.90
N GLU A 19 6.81 -9.66 29.75
CA GLU A 19 6.30 -8.51 30.47
C GLU A 19 4.86 -8.20 30.03
N LYS A 20 3.97 -7.93 30.99
CA LYS A 20 2.60 -7.51 30.70
C LYS A 20 2.50 -6.00 30.89
N THR A 21 3.05 -5.26 29.95
CA THR A 21 2.92 -3.80 29.88
C THR A 21 2.01 -3.38 28.74
N ASN A 22 1.50 -2.15 28.77
CA ASN A 22 0.70 -1.59 27.68
C ASN A 22 1.63 -1.14 26.55
N TYR A 23 1.94 -2.01 25.60
CA TYR A 23 2.75 -1.60 24.46
C TYR A 23 1.93 -0.92 23.36
N ARG A 24 2.54 0.10 22.75
CA ARG A 24 1.93 0.94 21.70
C ARG A 24 2.35 0.54 20.29
N GLU A 25 3.47 -0.17 20.15
CA GLU A 25 4.09 -0.54 18.89
C GLU A 25 4.66 -1.96 18.96
N VAL A 26 4.84 -2.60 17.79
CA VAL A 26 5.46 -3.92 17.67
C VAL A 26 6.95 -3.75 17.45
N THR A 27 7.77 -4.31 18.35
CA THR A 27 9.23 -4.28 18.27
C THR A 27 9.81 -5.59 17.73
N SER A 28 11.07 -5.59 17.27
CA SER A 28 11.77 -6.82 16.82
C SER A 28 11.79 -7.90 17.90
N SER A 29 12.10 -7.53 19.15
CA SER A 29 12.13 -8.45 20.29
C SER A 29 10.80 -9.16 20.57
N MET A 30 9.66 -8.49 20.35
CA MET A 30 8.34 -9.10 20.46
C MET A 30 8.10 -10.11 19.34
N VAL A 31 8.55 -9.81 18.12
CA VAL A 31 8.46 -10.72 16.97
C VAL A 31 9.34 -11.94 17.19
N GLU A 32 10.56 -11.77 17.68
CA GLU A 32 11.48 -12.86 18.05
C GLU A 32 10.87 -13.80 19.09
N THR A 33 10.37 -13.23 20.19
CA THR A 33 9.74 -14.01 21.27
C THR A 33 8.49 -14.73 20.76
N THR A 34 7.67 -14.06 19.94
CA THR A 34 6.48 -14.68 19.32
C THR A 34 6.86 -15.81 18.39
N CYS A 35 7.87 -15.65 17.54
CA CYS A 35 8.37 -16.69 16.65
C CYS A 35 8.92 -17.89 17.44
N ALA A 36 9.64 -17.66 18.53
CA ALA A 36 10.13 -18.72 19.41
C ALA A 36 8.99 -19.48 20.11
N VAL A 37 7.97 -18.78 20.60
CA VAL A 37 6.76 -19.39 21.17
C VAL A 37 6.04 -20.23 20.11
N LEU A 38 5.86 -19.71 18.89
CA LEU A 38 5.22 -20.44 17.80
C LEU A 38 6.02 -21.70 17.43
N GLN A 39 7.34 -21.59 17.37
CA GLN A 39 8.23 -22.73 17.10
C GLN A 39 8.13 -23.81 18.19
N LYS A 40 8.14 -23.42 19.47
CA LYS A 40 7.94 -24.34 20.60
C LYS A 40 6.61 -25.09 20.49
N ASN A 41 5.56 -24.38 20.10
CA ASN A 41 4.22 -24.93 19.92
C ASN A 41 4.02 -25.65 18.56
N ARG A 42 5.08 -25.82 17.76
CA ARG A 42 5.06 -26.44 16.41
C ARG A 42 4.08 -25.79 15.43
N VAL A 43 3.88 -24.48 15.57
CA VAL A 43 3.03 -23.69 14.67
C VAL A 43 3.90 -23.06 13.58
N GLY A 44 3.42 -23.12 12.33
CA GLY A 44 4.13 -22.52 11.20
C GLY A 44 4.32 -21.01 11.35
N ILE A 45 5.56 -20.55 11.18
CA ILE A 45 5.96 -19.14 11.30
C ILE A 45 5.66 -18.40 9.99
N VAL A 46 4.45 -17.84 9.90
CA VAL A 46 4.00 -16.98 8.81
C VAL A 46 3.32 -15.74 9.37
N VAL A 47 3.21 -14.67 8.56
CA VAL A 47 2.67 -13.35 8.98
C VAL A 47 1.36 -13.47 9.76
N ARG A 48 0.43 -14.33 9.32
CA ARG A 48 -0.87 -14.53 10.00
C ARG A 48 -0.74 -15.16 11.38
N SER A 49 0.10 -16.19 11.52
CA SER A 49 0.37 -16.86 12.79
C SER A 49 1.10 -15.93 13.77
N VAL A 50 2.06 -15.15 13.27
CA VAL A 50 2.82 -14.17 14.08
C VAL A 50 1.89 -13.06 14.55
N HIS A 51 1.02 -12.56 13.69
CA HIS A 51 0.03 -11.55 14.07
C HIS A 51 -0.96 -12.08 15.12
N ALA A 52 -1.46 -13.32 14.95
CA ALA A 52 -2.30 -13.97 15.95
C ALA A 52 -1.54 -14.21 17.27
N GLY A 53 -0.24 -14.52 17.20
CA GLY A 53 0.64 -14.74 18.35
C GLY A 53 0.89 -13.45 19.12
N LEU A 54 1.26 -12.36 18.45
CA LEU A 54 1.44 -11.03 19.05
C LEU A 54 0.19 -10.57 19.80
N LYS A 55 -0.99 -10.79 19.19
CA LYS A 55 -2.26 -10.48 19.83
C LYS A 55 -2.53 -11.35 21.06
N HIS A 56 -2.18 -12.63 21.02
CA HIS A 56 -2.40 -13.57 22.13
C HIS A 56 -1.40 -13.38 23.29
N ILE A 57 -0.14 -13.09 22.97
CA ILE A 57 0.96 -12.99 23.94
C ILE A 57 1.00 -11.59 24.58
N TYR A 58 0.93 -10.54 23.76
CA TYR A 58 1.12 -9.15 24.19
C TYR A 58 -0.16 -8.30 24.12
N GLY A 59 -1.27 -8.83 23.62
CA GLY A 59 -2.53 -8.08 23.49
C GLY A 59 -2.55 -7.05 22.35
N ILE A 60 -1.55 -7.08 21.46
CA ILE A 60 -1.35 -6.03 20.44
C ILE A 60 -1.60 -6.57 19.03
N GLY A 61 -2.34 -5.79 18.24
CA GLY A 61 -2.45 -5.97 16.80
C GLY A 61 -1.59 -4.95 16.07
N GLY A 62 -0.46 -5.37 15.50
CA GLY A 62 0.36 -4.52 14.63
C GLY A 62 -0.14 -4.50 13.19
N SER A 63 0.25 -3.49 12.40
CA SER A 63 -0.07 -3.48 10.96
C SER A 63 0.56 -4.70 10.26
N ALA A 64 -0.13 -5.26 9.26
CA ALA A 64 0.38 -6.42 8.51
C ALA A 64 1.72 -6.11 7.80
N GLU A 65 1.92 -4.86 7.40
CA GLU A 65 3.15 -4.40 6.75
C GLU A 65 4.32 -4.36 7.72
N THR A 66 4.13 -3.80 8.92
CA THR A 66 5.16 -3.75 9.98
C THR A 66 5.54 -5.17 10.41
N VAL A 67 4.56 -6.06 10.62
CA VAL A 67 4.83 -7.45 10.97
C VAL A 67 5.54 -8.19 9.83
N CYS A 68 5.20 -7.91 8.58
CA CYS A 68 5.87 -8.52 7.42
C CYS A 68 7.33 -8.06 7.30
N ALA A 69 7.62 -6.78 7.51
CA ALA A 69 8.97 -6.24 7.48
C ALA A 69 9.85 -6.86 8.58
N LEU A 70 9.38 -6.81 9.83
CA LEU A 70 10.10 -7.39 10.98
C LEU A 70 10.27 -8.91 10.84
N LEU A 71 9.28 -9.61 10.29
CA LEU A 71 9.38 -11.05 10.06
C LEU A 71 10.40 -11.39 8.97
N LYS A 72 10.57 -10.54 7.95
CA LYS A 72 11.59 -10.72 6.91
C LYS A 72 13.00 -10.53 7.49
N GLU A 73 13.19 -9.51 8.31
CA GLU A 73 14.44 -9.24 9.03
C GLU A 73 14.79 -10.42 9.94
N TRP A 74 13.84 -10.83 10.79
CA TRP A 74 13.99 -11.99 11.67
C TRP A 74 14.34 -13.28 10.90
N ARG A 75 13.70 -13.52 9.74
CA ARG A 75 13.98 -14.69 8.90
C ARG A 75 15.38 -14.64 8.30
N ALA A 76 15.86 -13.47 7.90
CA ALA A 76 17.22 -13.33 7.37
C ALA A 76 18.26 -13.65 8.45
N GLU A 77 18.01 -13.23 9.70
CA GLU A 77 18.92 -13.42 10.83
C GLU A 77 18.88 -14.85 11.40
N ASN A 78 17.72 -15.52 11.37
CA ASN A 78 17.51 -16.84 11.99
C ASN A 78 17.46 -17.99 10.97
N LEU A 79 17.83 -17.72 9.72
CA LEU A 79 17.76 -18.69 8.61
C LEU A 79 18.65 -19.92 8.86
N SER A 80 19.82 -19.72 9.47
CA SER A 80 20.77 -20.78 9.85
C SER A 80 20.23 -21.67 10.97
N SER A 81 19.61 -21.08 12.00
CA SER A 81 19.01 -21.79 13.13
C SER A 81 17.75 -22.57 12.73
N LEU A 82 16.94 -22.03 11.82
CA LEU A 82 15.80 -22.71 11.21
C LEU A 82 16.22 -23.92 10.35
N LYS A 83 17.42 -23.87 9.77
CA LYS A 83 18.03 -24.98 9.03
C LYS A 83 18.59 -26.07 9.95
N GLN A 84 19.14 -25.71 11.11
CA GLN A 84 19.72 -26.67 12.07
C GLN A 84 18.69 -27.37 12.96
N GLY A 85 17.51 -26.77 13.21
CA GLY A 85 16.44 -27.36 14.02
C GLY A 85 15.68 -28.53 13.37
N LYS A 86 16.10 -28.99 12.19
CA LYS A 86 15.42 -30.02 11.36
C LYS A 86 16.04 -31.42 11.51
N ASN A 87 16.40 -31.83 12.72
CA ASN A 87 16.78 -33.23 12.94
C ASN A 87 15.52 -34.11 13.00
N ASP A 88 15.23 -34.78 11.88
CA ASP A 88 15.12 -36.25 11.75
C ASP A 88 13.95 -36.85 10.95
N LYS A 89 12.90 -36.13 10.53
CA LYS A 89 11.75 -36.83 9.89
C LYS A 89 11.03 -36.22 8.71
N ASP A 90 11.60 -35.25 8.02
CA ASP A 90 10.94 -34.67 6.86
C ASP A 90 11.76 -34.89 5.57
N PHE A 91 11.90 -36.16 5.19
CA PHE A 91 12.52 -36.61 3.93
C PHE A 91 11.83 -35.99 2.72
N VAL A 92 10.52 -35.71 2.82
CA VAL A 92 9.73 -35.01 1.79
C VAL A 92 10.16 -33.55 1.66
N SER A 93 10.48 -32.90 2.78
CA SER A 93 11.02 -31.54 2.81
C SER A 93 12.48 -31.50 2.35
N ALA A 94 13.27 -32.55 2.63
CA ALA A 94 14.63 -32.68 2.10
C ALA A 94 14.66 -32.88 0.58
N ILE A 95 13.72 -33.64 0.01
CA ILE A 95 13.55 -33.77 -1.44
C ILE A 95 13.10 -32.43 -2.06
N LEU A 96 12.16 -31.75 -1.41
CA LEU A 96 11.63 -30.47 -1.92
C LEU A 96 12.59 -29.28 -1.72
N GLU A 97 13.47 -29.30 -0.71
CA GLU A 97 14.44 -28.22 -0.43
C GLU A 97 15.83 -28.47 -1.04
N ALA A 98 16.19 -29.71 -1.43
CA ALA A 98 17.30 -29.94 -2.35
C ALA A 98 17.02 -29.40 -3.77
N SER A 99 15.77 -28.99 -4.02
CA SER A 99 15.28 -28.49 -5.29
C SER A 99 15.35 -26.95 -5.43
N ASP A 100 16.04 -26.25 -4.54
CA ASP A 100 16.27 -24.79 -4.69
C ASP A 100 17.56 -24.43 -5.46
N ASP A 101 18.18 -25.43 -6.10
CA ASP A 101 18.94 -25.28 -7.36
C ASP A 101 19.14 -26.61 -8.14
N GLY A 102 18.65 -27.74 -7.60
CA GLY A 102 17.86 -28.74 -8.35
C GLY A 102 18.44 -29.47 -9.57
N LEU A 103 19.74 -29.38 -9.88
CA LEU A 103 20.42 -30.36 -10.74
C LEU A 103 21.18 -31.34 -9.83
N LEU A 104 20.51 -32.43 -9.45
CA LEU A 104 21.25 -33.66 -9.14
C LEU A 104 22.07 -34.00 -10.38
N GLU A 105 23.40 -34.11 -10.25
CA GLU A 105 24.20 -34.62 -11.36
C GLU A 105 23.71 -36.04 -11.68
N GLU A 106 23.57 -36.35 -12.97
CA GLU A 106 23.06 -37.64 -13.46
C GLU A 106 23.84 -38.83 -12.88
N THR A 107 25.12 -38.59 -12.53
CA THR A 107 26.07 -39.53 -11.94
C THR A 107 25.77 -39.91 -10.50
N ASP A 108 25.04 -39.07 -9.76
CA ASP A 108 24.72 -39.28 -8.34
C ASP A 108 23.39 -40.02 -8.15
N ILE A 109 22.65 -40.21 -9.24
CA ILE A 109 21.40 -40.96 -9.27
C ILE A 109 21.73 -42.40 -9.66
N PRO A 110 21.36 -43.41 -8.85
CA PRO A 110 21.60 -44.79 -9.24
C PRO A 110 20.92 -45.10 -10.58
N GLU A 111 21.63 -45.78 -11.48
CA GLU A 111 21.28 -45.94 -12.90
C GLU A 111 19.87 -46.54 -13.14
N GLU A 112 19.43 -47.40 -12.22
CA GLU A 112 18.08 -48.00 -12.19
C GLU A 112 16.98 -46.95 -11.95
N TYR A 113 17.23 -45.96 -11.09
CA TYR A 113 16.29 -44.86 -10.84
C TYR A 113 16.30 -43.86 -11.99
N LEU A 114 17.45 -43.65 -12.63
CA LEU A 114 17.58 -42.73 -13.75
C LEU A 114 16.85 -43.21 -14.99
N THR A 115 16.91 -44.51 -15.27
CA THR A 115 16.19 -45.14 -16.37
C THR A 115 14.67 -45.09 -16.17
N VAL A 116 14.20 -45.36 -14.94
CA VAL A 116 12.76 -45.27 -14.60
C VAL A 116 12.25 -43.83 -14.64
N SER A 117 13.01 -42.86 -14.11
CA SER A 117 12.60 -41.45 -14.11
C SER A 117 12.48 -40.88 -15.53
N ARG A 118 13.42 -41.23 -16.43
CA ARG A 118 13.36 -40.88 -17.85
C ARG A 118 12.11 -41.44 -18.53
N GLN A 119 11.79 -42.70 -18.30
CA GLN A 119 10.57 -43.31 -18.86
C GLN A 119 9.30 -42.67 -18.32
N MET A 120 9.28 -42.33 -17.02
CA MET A 120 8.14 -41.68 -16.37
C MET A 120 7.93 -40.23 -16.84
N ALA A 121 9.02 -39.49 -17.06
CA ALA A 121 8.98 -38.14 -17.63
C ALA A 121 8.43 -38.14 -19.05
N ILE A 122 8.88 -39.08 -19.90
CA ILE A 122 8.37 -39.25 -21.27
C ILE A 122 6.88 -39.61 -21.25
N ALA A 123 6.46 -40.52 -20.36
CA ALA A 123 5.05 -40.90 -20.23
C ALA A 123 4.19 -39.72 -19.76
N SER A 124 4.66 -38.96 -18.76
CA SER A 124 3.97 -37.79 -18.22
C SER A 124 3.84 -36.68 -19.26
N TYR A 125 4.89 -36.42 -20.04
CA TYR A 125 4.86 -35.45 -21.12
C TYR A 125 3.89 -35.86 -22.23
N ARG A 126 3.89 -37.14 -22.63
CA ARG A 126 2.92 -37.66 -23.62
C ARG A 126 1.48 -37.58 -23.13
N LEU A 127 1.23 -37.89 -21.85
CA LEU A 127 -0.08 -37.76 -21.21
C LEU A 127 -0.54 -36.30 -21.11
N ALA A 128 0.37 -35.40 -20.70
CA ALA A 128 0.09 -33.98 -20.62
C ALA A 128 -0.19 -33.39 -22.01
N PHE A 129 0.57 -33.79 -23.04
CA PHE A 129 0.34 -33.34 -24.41
C PHE A 129 -0.97 -33.90 -25.00
N GLN A 130 -1.32 -35.16 -24.69
CA GLN A 130 -2.60 -35.74 -25.11
C GLN A 130 -3.81 -35.15 -24.36
N LYS A 131 -3.63 -34.66 -23.12
CA LYS A 131 -4.67 -34.01 -22.31
C LYS A 131 -4.67 -32.48 -22.40
N ALA A 132 -3.63 -31.88 -22.97
CA ALA A 132 -3.59 -30.46 -23.28
C ALA A 132 -4.50 -30.21 -24.49
N ASP A 133 -5.77 -30.08 -24.17
CA ASP A 133 -6.82 -29.49 -24.99
C ASP A 133 -6.28 -28.26 -25.75
N THR A 134 -6.26 -28.31 -27.08
CA THR A 134 -5.94 -27.18 -27.97
C THR A 134 -7.13 -26.21 -28.11
N SER A 135 -7.96 -26.11 -27.06
CA SER A 135 -9.27 -25.44 -27.06
C SER A 135 -9.35 -24.30 -26.05
N ILE A 136 -8.36 -23.39 -26.04
CA ILE A 136 -8.62 -22.03 -25.52
C ILE A 136 -9.61 -21.40 -26.50
N SER A 137 -10.90 -21.43 -26.16
CA SER A 137 -11.99 -20.94 -26.98
C SER A 137 -11.75 -19.48 -27.37
N GLY A 138 -11.67 -19.22 -28.68
CA GLY A 138 -11.47 -17.87 -29.24
C GLY A 138 -12.54 -16.85 -28.79
N GLU A 139 -13.66 -17.31 -28.24
CA GLU A 139 -14.66 -16.47 -27.57
C GLU A 139 -14.12 -15.73 -26.35
N ARG A 140 -13.31 -16.37 -25.49
CA ARG A 140 -12.79 -15.73 -24.28
C ARG A 140 -11.78 -14.63 -24.62
N LEU A 141 -11.00 -14.81 -25.69
CA LEU A 141 -10.09 -13.80 -26.18
C LEU A 141 -10.82 -12.61 -26.83
N LYS A 142 -11.91 -12.87 -27.57
CA LYS A 142 -12.76 -11.79 -28.13
C LYS A 142 -13.45 -10.96 -27.05
N GLN A 143 -13.92 -11.62 -25.99
CA GLN A 143 -14.56 -10.93 -24.86
C GLN A 143 -13.58 -10.03 -24.11
N LEU A 144 -12.38 -10.54 -23.80
CA LEU A 144 -11.34 -9.75 -23.13
C LEU A 144 -10.85 -8.56 -23.97
N ALA A 145 -10.81 -8.69 -25.30
CA ALA A 145 -10.48 -7.57 -26.19
C ALA A 145 -11.58 -6.49 -26.18
N SER A 146 -12.86 -6.89 -26.28
CA SER A 146 -13.99 -5.97 -26.23
C SER A 146 -14.08 -5.19 -24.91
N ASP A 147 -13.85 -5.86 -23.78
CA ASP A 147 -13.89 -5.23 -22.46
C ASP A 147 -12.78 -4.20 -22.29
N ASN A 148 -11.60 -4.45 -22.88
CA ASN A 148 -10.46 -3.55 -22.82
C ASN A 148 -10.66 -2.29 -23.67
N ASP A 149 -11.28 -2.43 -24.85
CA ASP A 149 -11.64 -1.28 -25.69
C ASP A 149 -12.68 -0.38 -25.01
N LEU A 150 -13.68 -0.98 -24.34
CA LEU A 150 -14.70 -0.27 -23.58
C LEU A 150 -14.09 0.54 -22.42
N LEU A 151 -13.23 -0.09 -21.61
CA LEU A 151 -12.56 0.57 -20.49
C LEU A 151 -11.63 1.70 -20.95
N THR A 152 -10.95 1.52 -22.08
CA THR A 152 -10.09 2.55 -22.67
C THR A 152 -10.90 3.75 -23.18
N SER A 153 -12.11 3.53 -23.69
CA SER A 153 -13.02 4.62 -24.08
C SER A 153 -13.54 5.39 -22.86
N GLN A 154 -13.89 4.68 -21.78
CA GLN A 154 -14.39 5.29 -20.53
C GLN A 154 -13.29 6.11 -19.82
N LEU A 155 -12.03 5.67 -19.88
CA LEU A 155 -10.90 6.43 -19.35
C LEU A 155 -10.64 7.74 -20.08
N LYS A 156 -11.00 7.85 -21.37
CA LYS A 156 -10.91 9.11 -22.12
C LYS A 156 -12.01 10.10 -21.77
N GLU A 157 -13.08 9.66 -21.10
CA GLU A 157 -14.26 10.47 -20.87
C GLU A 157 -14.55 10.74 -19.38
N PHE A 158 -13.80 11.67 -18.78
CA PHE A 158 -14.35 12.52 -17.71
C PHE A 158 -14.58 13.97 -18.19
N PRO A 159 -15.34 14.19 -19.30
CA PRO A 159 -15.59 15.53 -19.84
C PRO A 159 -16.42 16.38 -18.87
N GLN A 160 -17.26 15.77 -18.04
CA GLN A 160 -18.04 16.45 -17.01
C GLN A 160 -17.13 17.08 -15.95
N LEU A 161 -16.12 16.36 -15.48
CA LEU A 161 -15.17 16.88 -14.49
C LEU A 161 -14.31 18.02 -15.07
N LYS A 162 -13.98 17.94 -16.36
CA LYS A 162 -13.25 19.01 -17.07
C LYS A 162 -14.10 20.26 -17.27
N LEU A 163 -15.37 20.09 -17.66
CA LEU A 163 -16.33 21.19 -17.76
C LEU A 163 -16.59 21.86 -16.40
N GLU A 164 -16.72 21.10 -15.32
CA GLU A 164 -16.85 21.64 -13.96
C GLU A 164 -15.60 22.43 -13.54
N LEU A 165 -14.40 21.90 -13.81
CA LEU A 165 -13.14 22.60 -13.52
C LEU A 165 -13.00 23.91 -14.30
N ASP A 166 -13.35 23.92 -15.59
CA ASP A 166 -13.27 25.11 -16.42
C ASP A 166 -14.34 26.15 -16.02
N PHE A 167 -15.53 25.69 -15.59
CA PHE A 167 -16.56 26.56 -15.01
C PHE A 167 -16.07 27.23 -13.71
N TYR A 168 -15.53 26.48 -12.76
CA TYR A 168 -15.05 27.06 -11.50
C TYR A 168 -13.88 28.01 -11.68
N LYS A 169 -12.99 27.75 -12.64
CA LYS A 169 -11.90 28.68 -12.99
C LYS A 169 -12.43 29.99 -13.57
N SER A 170 -13.39 29.92 -14.49
CA SER A 170 -13.95 31.13 -15.10
C SER A 170 -14.75 31.97 -14.11
N GLU A 171 -15.54 31.36 -13.22
CA GLU A 171 -16.23 32.06 -12.14
C GLU A 171 -15.27 32.72 -11.15
N TYR A 172 -14.18 32.04 -10.78
CA TYR A 172 -13.14 32.61 -9.91
C TYR A 172 -12.49 33.85 -10.54
N GLU A 173 -12.13 33.79 -11.82
CA GLU A 173 -11.54 34.95 -12.53
C GLU A 173 -12.52 36.11 -12.65
N ARG A 174 -13.81 35.83 -12.91
CA ARG A 174 -14.86 36.83 -12.96
C ARG A 174 -15.00 37.57 -11.63
N GLN A 175 -15.15 36.82 -10.53
CA GLN A 175 -15.26 37.39 -9.18
C GLN A 175 -14.02 38.21 -8.79
N ARG A 176 -12.82 37.73 -9.17
CA ARG A 176 -11.58 38.48 -8.92
C ARG A 176 -11.55 39.81 -9.66
N ASN A 177 -12.03 39.86 -10.89
CA ASN A 177 -12.08 41.09 -11.68
C ASN A 177 -13.15 42.06 -11.14
N GLU A 178 -14.35 41.55 -10.80
CA GLU A 178 -15.41 42.36 -10.16
C GLU A 178 -14.92 43.00 -8.85
N LEU A 179 -14.21 42.23 -8.00
CA LEU A 179 -13.64 42.76 -6.76
C LEU A 179 -12.58 43.84 -7.02
N LYS A 180 -11.73 43.63 -8.03
CA LYS A 180 -10.70 44.60 -8.42
C LYS A 180 -11.32 45.90 -8.94
N GLU A 181 -12.38 45.81 -9.74
CA GLU A 181 -13.12 46.97 -10.24
C GLU A 181 -13.84 47.72 -9.11
N ALA A 182 -14.50 46.99 -8.20
CA ALA A 182 -15.12 47.58 -7.03
C ALA A 182 -14.11 48.34 -6.16
N TYR A 183 -12.91 47.76 -5.94
CA TYR A 183 -11.83 48.41 -5.20
C TYR A 183 -11.33 49.68 -5.91
N MET A 184 -11.11 49.61 -7.22
CA MET A 184 -10.67 50.78 -8.00
C MET A 184 -11.72 51.90 -8.01
N ASN A 185 -13.01 51.55 -8.11
CA ASN A 185 -14.09 52.53 -8.09
C ASN A 185 -14.24 53.19 -6.73
N LEU A 186 -14.15 52.40 -5.65
CA LEU A 186 -14.19 52.92 -4.28
C LEU A 186 -13.01 53.87 -4.01
N ASN A 187 -11.81 53.51 -4.47
CA ASN A 187 -10.64 54.36 -4.31
C ASN A 187 -10.74 55.67 -5.14
N LYS A 188 -11.26 55.59 -6.37
CA LYS A 188 -11.54 56.79 -7.19
C LYS A 188 -12.57 57.70 -6.54
N GLN A 189 -13.63 57.13 -5.96
CA GLN A 189 -14.67 57.90 -5.29
C GLN A 189 -14.13 58.58 -4.04
N GLN A 190 -13.36 57.88 -3.21
CA GLN A 190 -12.71 58.46 -2.04
C GLN A 190 -11.73 59.58 -2.39
N LEU A 191 -10.97 59.44 -3.49
CA LEU A 191 -10.10 60.49 -3.99
C LEU A 191 -10.89 61.73 -4.44
N ALA A 192 -11.96 61.53 -5.22
CA ALA A 192 -12.82 62.62 -5.68
C ALA A 192 -13.51 63.34 -4.50
N ASP A 193 -13.99 62.59 -3.52
CA ASP A 193 -14.61 63.14 -2.31
C ASP A 193 -13.59 63.92 -1.47
N SER A 194 -12.36 63.43 -1.36
CA SER A 194 -11.25 64.14 -0.69
C SER A 194 -10.87 65.43 -1.41
N ASP A 195 -10.82 65.43 -2.74
CA ASP A 195 -10.49 66.63 -3.53
C ASP A 195 -11.61 67.68 -3.46
N ASN A 196 -12.88 67.26 -3.51
CA ASN A 196 -14.03 68.14 -3.31
C ASN A 196 -14.03 68.77 -1.92
N PHE A 197 -13.73 67.98 -0.88
CA PHE A 197 -13.61 68.49 0.49
C PHE A 197 -12.48 69.51 0.62
N ARG A 198 -11.34 69.26 -0.03
CA ARG A 198 -10.22 70.21 -0.07
C ARG A 198 -10.59 71.52 -0.77
N GLN A 199 -11.28 71.46 -1.91
CA GLN A 199 -11.74 72.66 -2.62
C GLN A 199 -12.75 73.48 -1.79
N GLN A 200 -13.66 72.81 -1.07
CA GLN A 200 -14.58 73.49 -0.15
C GLN A 200 -13.85 74.18 1.00
N LEU A 201 -12.84 73.52 1.59
CA LEU A 201 -11.99 74.14 2.60
C LEU A 201 -11.24 75.36 2.06
N ASP A 202 -10.63 75.26 0.89
CA ASP A 202 -9.90 76.36 0.25
C ASP A 202 -10.83 77.55 -0.05
N GLY A 203 -12.07 77.28 -0.50
CA GLY A 203 -13.11 78.30 -0.70
C GLY A 203 -13.50 79.03 0.59
N LEU A 204 -13.71 78.29 1.68
CA LEU A 204 -14.00 78.87 3.01
C LEU A 204 -12.83 79.71 3.54
N TYR A 205 -11.59 79.30 3.30
CA TYR A 205 -10.41 80.09 3.65
C TYR A 205 -10.34 81.40 2.85
N GLN A 206 -10.68 81.38 1.56
CA GLN A 206 -10.75 82.58 0.73
C GLN A 206 -11.87 83.53 1.19
N GLU A 207 -13.08 83.03 1.43
CA GLU A 207 -14.19 83.84 1.96
C GLU A 207 -13.83 84.49 3.30
N ARG A 208 -13.20 83.73 4.21
CA ARG A 208 -12.72 84.28 5.48
C ARG A 208 -11.69 85.39 5.25
N ASN A 209 -10.74 85.20 4.35
CA ASN A 209 -9.73 86.21 4.08
C ASN A 209 -10.32 87.47 3.44
N ASP A 210 -11.26 87.33 2.51
CA ASP A 210 -11.97 88.45 1.88
C ASP A 210 -12.80 89.26 2.89
N LEU A 211 -13.45 88.58 3.85
CA LEU A 211 -14.15 89.22 4.96
C LEU A 211 -13.18 89.95 5.89
N THR A 212 -11.97 89.43 6.08
CA THR A 212 -10.94 90.04 6.93
C THR A 212 -10.31 91.27 6.27
N VAL A 213 -10.26 91.34 4.93
CA VAL A 213 -9.72 92.47 4.16
C VAL A 213 -10.74 93.61 3.98
N LYS A 214 -12.05 93.30 4.07
CA LYS A 214 -13.15 94.29 3.95
C LYS A 214 -13.55 94.97 5.26
N LEU A 215 -12.98 94.57 6.40
CA LEU A 215 -13.13 95.18 7.72
C LEU A 215 -11.95 96.11 8.03
#